data_AF-A0AAV4A7Z3-F1
#
_entry.id   AF-A0AAV4A7Z3-F1
#
_cell.length_a   1.000
_cell.length_b   1.000
_cell.length_c   1.000
_cell.angle_alpha   90.00
_cell.angle_beta   90.00
_cell.angle_gamma   90.00
#
_symmetry.space_group_name_H-M   'P 1'
#
loop_
_entity.id
_entity.type
_entity.pdbx_description
1 polymer ?
#
loop_
_entity_poly.entity_id
_entity_poly.type
_entity_poly.pdbx_seq_one_letter_code
_entity_poly.pdbx_strand_id
1 'polypeptide(L)'
;MNGNFLLMDLSVNSIKFTLGCVYGPNRDEPSFYQILEERIKLMQNQNLIIVGDWNLLLDPDMDGENYLHINNPRARAAMHKLIGNLNLIDVWRDENPEWKKIHMEATLDKQICPEGRLGFLPDIRIP
;
A
#
# COMPACT_ATOMS: atom_id res chain seq x y z
N MET A 1 2.55 -15.48 -12.76
CA MET A 1 3.03 -14.80 -11.54
C MET A 1 3.95 -13.69 -12.00
N ASN A 2 3.43 -12.49 -12.16
CA ASN A 2 4.22 -11.32 -12.55
C ASN A 2 4.72 -10.67 -11.26
N GLY A 3 5.99 -10.27 -11.22
CA GLY A 3 6.75 -9.85 -10.03
C GLY A 3 6.20 -8.61 -9.32
N ASN A 4 5.02 -8.75 -8.74
CA ASN A 4 4.21 -7.69 -8.15
C ASN A 4 4.40 -7.60 -6.63
N PHE A 5 5.20 -8.47 -6.02
CA PHE A 5 5.67 -8.27 -4.66
C PHE A 5 6.98 -9.01 -4.39
N LEU A 6 7.74 -8.49 -3.43
CA LEU A 6 8.94 -9.11 -2.85
C LEU A 6 8.74 -9.18 -1.34
N LEU A 7 8.92 -10.36 -0.75
CA LEU A 7 8.93 -10.55 0.70
C LEU A 7 10.35 -10.91 1.13
N MET A 8 10.83 -10.27 2.20
CA MET A 8 12.16 -10.47 2.77
C MET A 8 12.04 -10.77 4.26
N ASP A 9 12.76 -11.79 4.72
CA ASP A 9 13.00 -12.03 6.15
C ASP A 9 14.21 -11.19 6.57
N LEU A 10 14.02 -10.36 7.60
CA LEU A 10 15.05 -9.48 8.13
C LEU A 10 15.18 -9.70 9.64
N SER A 11 16.42 -9.69 10.14
CA SER A 11 16.70 -9.70 11.58
C SER A 11 17.52 -8.47 11.98
N VAL A 12 17.00 -7.66 12.90
CA VAL A 12 17.69 -6.49 13.48
C VAL A 12 17.72 -6.65 14.98
N ASN A 13 18.90 -6.64 15.59
CA ASN A 13 19.07 -6.82 17.05
C ASN A 13 18.32 -8.06 17.59
N SER A 14 18.40 -9.18 16.86
CA SER A 14 17.69 -10.44 17.15
C SER A 14 16.16 -10.40 17.07
N ILE A 15 15.58 -9.28 16.63
CA ILE A 15 14.15 -9.16 16.35
C ILE A 15 13.93 -9.48 14.87
N LYS A 16 13.02 -10.41 14.58
CA LYS A 16 12.68 -10.80 13.21
C LYS A 16 11.53 -9.98 12.64
N PHE A 17 11.64 -9.62 11.38
CA PHE A 17 10.69 -8.84 10.61
C PHE A 17 10.43 -9.49 9.26
N THR A 18 9.20 -9.40 8.78
CA THR A 18 8.88 -9.54 7.36
C THR A 18 8.81 -8.15 6.74
N LEU A 19 9.62 -7.88 5.73
CA LEU A 19 9.52 -6.68 4.89
C LEU A 19 8.90 -7.06 3.54
N GLY A 20 7.77 -6.46 3.20
CA GLY A 20 7.09 -6.60 1.92
C GLY A 20 7.22 -5.34 1.07
N CYS A 21 7.61 -5.48 -0.19
CA CYS A 21 7.47 -4.45 -1.21
C CYS A 21 6.42 -4.91 -2.22
N VAL A 22 5.38 -4.12 -2.46
CA VAL A 22 4.20 -4.50 -3.25
C VAL A 22 4.00 -3.52 -4.41
N TYR A 23 3.56 -4.05 -5.55
CA TYR A 23 3.02 -3.32 -6.68
C TYR A 23 1.66 -3.94 -7.05
N GLY A 24 0.60 -3.28 -6.62
CA GLY A 24 -0.78 -3.73 -6.72
C GLY A 24 -1.30 -3.75 -8.15
N PRO A 25 -2.22 -4.69 -8.48
CA PRO A 25 -2.78 -4.80 -9.81
C PRO A 25 -3.65 -3.59 -10.16
N ASN A 26 -3.55 -3.09 -11.40
CA ASN A 26 -4.43 -2.04 -11.93
C ASN A 26 -5.91 -2.47 -12.07
N ARG A 27 -6.19 -3.76 -11.92
CA ARG A 27 -7.52 -4.36 -12.11
C ARG A 27 -8.07 -4.84 -10.79
N ASP A 28 -9.38 -5.03 -10.76
CA ASP A 28 -10.12 -5.59 -9.63
C ASP A 28 -9.79 -7.09 -9.41
N GLU A 29 -8.60 -7.35 -8.87
CA GLU A 29 -8.02 -8.68 -8.69
C GLU A 29 -7.85 -9.00 -7.19
N PRO A 30 -8.92 -9.43 -6.50
CA PRO A 30 -8.88 -9.75 -5.07
C PRO A 30 -7.95 -10.92 -4.72
N SER A 31 -7.72 -11.84 -5.65
CA SER A 31 -6.83 -12.98 -5.47
C SER A 31 -5.39 -12.57 -5.20
N PHE A 32 -4.95 -11.41 -5.72
CA PHE A 32 -3.62 -10.88 -5.45
C PHE A 32 -3.39 -10.68 -3.94
N TYR A 33 -4.32 -10.02 -3.26
CA TYR A 33 -4.25 -9.73 -1.83
C TYR A 33 -4.37 -11.00 -0.98
N GLN A 34 -5.21 -11.96 -1.41
CA GLN A 34 -5.31 -13.26 -0.73
C GLN A 34 -3.98 -14.04 -0.80
N ILE A 35 -3.36 -14.08 -1.99
CA ILE A 35 -2.06 -14.74 -2.17
C ILE A 35 -0.99 -14.01 -1.36
N LEU A 36 -0.98 -12.68 -1.34
CA LEU A 36 -0.04 -11.89 -0.54
C LEU A 36 -0.16 -12.23 0.96
N GLU A 37 -1.39 -12.27 1.48
CA GLU A 37 -1.68 -12.65 2.88
C GLU A 37 -1.15 -14.07 3.20
N GLU A 38 -1.44 -15.04 2.33
CA GLU A 38 -0.93 -16.42 2.50
C GLU A 38 0.61 -16.46 2.54
N ARG A 39 1.28 -15.74 1.63
CA ARG A 39 2.75 -15.71 1.58
C ARG A 39 3.36 -15.04 2.81
N ILE A 40 2.74 -13.97 3.32
CA ILE A 40 3.17 -13.30 4.55
C ILE A 40 3.05 -14.25 5.74
N LYS A 41 1.92 -14.97 5.87
CA LYS A 41 1.71 -15.93 6.97
C LYS A 41 2.75 -17.05 6.99
N LEU A 42 3.26 -17.46 5.82
CA LEU A 42 4.33 -18.45 5.73
C LEU A 42 5.68 -17.96 6.27
N MET A 43 5.91 -16.65 6.37
CA MET A 43 7.14 -16.08 6.94
C MET A 43 7.21 -16.26 8.46
N GLN A 44 6.06 -16.45 9.14
CA GLN A 44 5.95 -16.72 10.57
C GLN A 44 6.62 -15.69 11.50
N ASN A 45 6.92 -14.48 10.99
CA ASN A 45 7.44 -13.38 11.79
C ASN A 45 6.29 -12.61 12.43
N GLN A 46 6.49 -12.17 13.69
CA GLN A 46 5.50 -11.37 14.42
C GLN A 46 5.49 -9.91 13.95
N ASN A 47 6.64 -9.39 13.51
CA ASN A 47 6.77 -8.02 13.05
C ASN A 47 6.69 -7.97 11.52
N LEU A 48 5.86 -7.07 10.99
CA LEU A 48 5.57 -6.97 9.57
C LEU A 48 5.54 -5.51 9.13
N ILE A 49 6.25 -5.20 8.06
CA ILE A 49 6.22 -3.90 7.40
C ILE A 49 5.95 -4.17 5.92
N ILE A 50 4.93 -3.53 5.35
CA ILE A 50 4.63 -3.63 3.92
C ILE A 50 4.56 -2.22 3.35
N VAL A 51 5.26 -2.01 2.24
CA VAL A 51 5.32 -0.74 1.52
C VAL A 51 5.13 -0.98 0.03
N GLY A 52 4.82 0.07 -0.71
CA GLY A 52 4.75 0.04 -2.17
C GLY A 52 3.44 0.59 -2.72
N ASP A 53 3.25 0.52 -4.03
CA ASP A 53 2.05 1.05 -4.66
C ASP A 53 0.94 0.01 -4.59
N TRP A 54 -0.16 0.30 -3.90
CA TRP A 54 -1.30 -0.61 -3.78
C TRP A 54 -2.27 -0.53 -4.96
N ASN A 55 -2.17 0.53 -5.76
CA ASN A 55 -3.03 0.76 -6.92
C ASN A 55 -4.53 0.70 -6.61
N LEU A 56 -4.89 1.10 -5.39
CA LEU A 56 -6.25 1.22 -4.88
C LEU A 56 -6.31 2.29 -3.79
N LEU A 57 -7.52 2.80 -3.54
CA LEU A 57 -7.80 3.68 -2.42
C LEU A 57 -8.42 2.87 -1.27
N LEU A 58 -7.90 3.03 -0.05
CA LEU A 58 -8.42 2.36 1.14
C LEU A 58 -9.74 3.00 1.57
N ASP A 59 -9.76 4.32 1.62
CA ASP A 59 -10.93 5.14 1.88
C ASP A 59 -11.12 6.18 0.75
N PRO A 60 -12.02 5.96 -0.23
CA PRO A 60 -12.20 6.90 -1.32
C PRO A 60 -12.67 8.29 -0.90
N ASP A 61 -13.33 8.43 0.25
CA ASP A 61 -13.86 9.72 0.70
C ASP A 61 -12.76 10.61 1.29
N MET A 62 -11.69 9.97 1.79
CA MET A 62 -10.55 10.62 2.44
C MET A 62 -9.26 10.59 1.62
N ASP A 63 -9.10 9.59 0.74
CA ASP A 63 -7.91 9.37 -0.09
C ASP A 63 -8.13 9.73 -1.56
N GLY A 64 -9.37 10.05 -1.94
CA GLY A 64 -9.75 10.37 -3.32
C GLY A 64 -10.51 11.69 -3.45
N GLU A 65 -10.45 12.28 -4.65
CA GLU A 65 -11.27 13.43 -5.03
C GLU A 65 -11.85 13.20 -6.44
N ASN A 66 -13.10 13.61 -6.65
CA ASN A 66 -13.77 13.60 -7.96
C ASN A 66 -13.89 12.23 -8.66
N TYR A 67 -13.85 11.12 -7.92
CA TYR A 67 -14.14 9.79 -8.48
C TYR A 67 -15.64 9.64 -8.76
N LEU A 68 -15.99 9.55 -10.05
CA LEU A 68 -17.37 9.25 -10.47
C LEU A 68 -17.82 7.85 -10.02
N HIS A 69 -16.87 6.92 -9.91
CA HIS A 69 -17.11 5.52 -9.54
C HIS A 69 -15.97 4.99 -8.66
N ILE A 70 -16.31 4.15 -7.68
CA ILE A 70 -15.33 3.42 -6.88
C ILE A 70 -14.72 2.32 -7.75
N ASN A 71 -13.46 2.49 -8.12
CA ASN A 71 -12.70 1.47 -8.84
C ASN A 71 -12.32 0.29 -7.92
N ASN A 72 -12.23 -0.91 -8.50
CA ASN A 72 -11.70 -2.12 -7.86
C ASN A 72 -12.32 -2.49 -6.49
N PRO A 73 -13.66 -2.56 -6.36
CA PRO A 73 -14.33 -2.76 -5.07
C PRO A 73 -14.04 -4.13 -4.43
N ARG A 74 -13.82 -5.19 -5.21
CA ARG A 74 -13.51 -6.52 -4.66
C ARG A 74 -12.07 -6.59 -4.16
N ALA A 75 -11.13 -6.02 -4.91
CA ALA A 75 -9.74 -5.88 -4.50
C ALA A 75 -9.63 -5.08 -3.20
N ARG A 76 -10.33 -3.95 -3.09
CA ARG A 76 -10.39 -3.16 -1.85
C ARG A 76 -10.97 -3.96 -0.68
N ALA A 77 -12.05 -4.70 -0.90
CA ALA A 77 -12.61 -5.57 0.15
C ALA A 77 -11.62 -6.67 0.59
N ALA A 78 -10.82 -7.22 -0.33
CA ALA A 78 -9.76 -8.17 -0.01
C ALA A 78 -8.60 -7.50 0.75
N MET A 79 -8.24 -6.27 0.39
CA MET A 79 -7.24 -5.48 1.12
C MET A 79 -7.68 -5.18 2.56
N HIS A 80 -8.93 -4.77 2.78
CA HIS A 80 -9.47 -4.57 4.15
C HIS A 80 -9.44 -5.86 4.98
N LYS A 81 -9.73 -7.01 4.37
CA LYS A 81 -9.59 -8.31 5.05
C LYS A 81 -8.14 -8.61 5.40
N LEU A 82 -7.20 -8.37 4.48
CA LEU A 82 -5.78 -8.54 4.73
C LEU A 82 -5.32 -7.67 5.91
N ILE A 83 -5.69 -6.37 5.91
CA ILE A 83 -5.37 -5.44 6.99
C ILE A 83 -5.90 -5.96 8.33
N GLY A 84 -7.18 -6.34 8.39
CA GLY A 84 -7.79 -6.84 9.62
C GLY A 84 -7.18 -8.15 10.11
N ASN A 85 -6.93 -9.11 9.20
CA ASN A 85 -6.40 -10.43 9.55
C ASN A 85 -4.94 -10.37 10.01
N LEU A 86 -4.15 -9.45 9.48
CA LEU A 86 -2.76 -9.24 9.84
C LEU A 86 -2.58 -8.16 10.92
N ASN A 87 -3.67 -7.58 11.41
CA ASN A 87 -3.68 -6.49 12.39
C ASN A 87 -2.76 -5.33 11.98
N LEU A 88 -2.85 -4.93 10.70
CA LEU A 88 -2.08 -3.83 10.13
C LEU A 88 -2.76 -2.50 10.41
N ILE A 89 -1.95 -1.45 10.44
CA ILE A 89 -2.39 -0.06 10.46
C ILE A 89 -1.82 0.66 9.25
N ASP A 90 -2.59 1.58 8.69
CA ASP A 90 -2.04 2.58 7.77
C ASP A 90 -1.40 3.68 8.61
N VAL A 91 -0.07 3.67 8.69
CA VAL A 91 0.72 4.60 9.50
C VAL A 91 0.43 6.05 9.12
N TRP A 92 0.25 6.34 7.82
CA TRP A 92 0.00 7.72 7.40
C TRP A 92 -1.38 8.21 7.85
N ARG A 93 -2.41 7.36 7.72
CA ARG A 93 -3.77 7.70 8.15
C ARG A 93 -3.90 7.78 9.68
N ASP A 94 -3.19 6.94 10.42
CA ASP A 94 -3.14 6.98 11.88
C ASP A 94 -2.56 8.30 12.40
N GLU A 95 -1.49 8.79 11.76
CA GLU A 95 -0.88 10.08 12.10
C GLU A 95 -1.68 11.29 11.58
N ASN A 96 -2.47 11.11 10.51
CA ASN A 96 -3.19 12.19 9.82
C ASN A 96 -4.68 11.87 9.59
N PRO A 97 -5.47 11.66 10.65
CA PRO A 97 -6.85 11.15 10.54
C PRO A 97 -7.76 12.06 9.72
N GLU A 98 -7.66 13.37 9.91
CA GLU A 98 -8.52 14.39 9.29
C GLU A 98 -8.05 14.85 7.91
N TRP A 99 -6.85 14.44 7.48
CA TRP A 99 -6.25 15.00 6.27
C TRP A 99 -6.76 14.26 5.04
N LYS A 100 -7.27 15.01 4.07
CA LYS A 100 -7.54 14.49 2.74
C LYS A 100 -6.27 14.57 1.90
N LYS A 101 -5.74 13.43 1.47
CA LYS A 101 -4.55 13.38 0.62
C LYS A 101 -4.79 12.48 -0.58
N ILE A 102 -4.78 13.09 -1.76
CA ILE A 102 -4.97 12.44 -3.04
C ILE A 102 -3.61 11.90 -3.48
N HIS A 103 -3.48 10.58 -3.59
CA HIS A 103 -2.23 9.95 -4.06
C HIS A 103 -2.13 9.87 -5.60
N MET A 104 -3.21 10.15 -6.33
CA MET A 104 -3.25 10.15 -7.80
C MET A 104 -3.80 11.47 -8.34
N GLU A 105 -2.94 12.48 -8.48
CA GLU A 105 -3.22 13.62 -9.33
C GLU A 105 -2.80 13.30 -10.77
N ALA A 106 -3.75 13.24 -11.70
CA ALA A 106 -3.48 13.49 -13.11
C ALA A 106 -3.55 15.01 -13.33
N THR A 107 -2.58 15.75 -12.80
CA THR A 107 -2.59 17.22 -12.90
C THR A 107 -1.55 17.68 -13.89
N LEU A 108 -2.05 18.17 -15.02
CA LEU A 108 -1.39 19.11 -15.92
C LEU A 108 -1.30 20.47 -15.20
N ASP A 109 -0.62 20.54 -14.06
CA ASP A 109 0.01 21.78 -13.63
C ASP A 109 1.02 21.58 -12.51
N LYS A 110 2.10 22.36 -12.60
CA LYS A 110 3.24 22.34 -11.69
C LYS A 110 2.99 23.33 -10.57
N GLN A 111 3.01 22.91 -9.30
CA GLN A 111 3.69 23.66 -8.22
C GLN A 111 3.66 22.94 -6.86
N ILE A 112 4.86 22.53 -6.43
CA ILE A 112 5.47 22.67 -5.09
C ILE A 112 4.74 22.06 -3.87
N CYS A 113 5.41 21.13 -3.18
CA CYS A 113 5.66 21.30 -1.73
C CYS A 113 6.90 20.51 -1.23
N PRO A 114 7.66 21.07 -0.27
CA PRO A 114 8.99 20.64 0.13
C PRO A 114 8.96 19.76 1.39
N GLU A 115 9.99 18.93 1.55
CA GLU A 115 10.38 18.20 2.76
C GLU A 115 9.60 16.90 3.05
N GLY A 116 10.30 15.79 2.88
CA GLY A 116 9.74 14.44 2.92
C GLY A 116 9.97 13.70 4.23
N ARG A 117 9.07 12.75 4.49
CA ARG A 117 9.32 11.41 5.07
C ARG A 117 8.01 10.62 5.25
N LEU A 118 7.66 9.86 4.21
CA LEU A 118 7.35 8.42 4.18
C LEU A 118 7.30 8.12 2.68
N GLY A 119 8.42 7.66 2.13
CA GLY A 119 8.61 7.59 0.69
C GLY A 119 7.84 6.41 0.09
N PHE A 120 6.67 6.67 -0.48
CA PHE A 120 6.40 6.12 -1.82
C PHE A 120 7.37 6.86 -2.74
N LEU A 121 8.26 6.13 -3.43
CA LEU A 121 9.19 6.75 -4.37
C LEU A 121 8.37 7.49 -5.43
N PRO A 122 8.48 8.83 -5.58
CA PRO A 122 8.10 9.45 -6.84
C PRO A 122 9.05 8.89 -7.91
N ASP A 123 8.50 8.55 -9.08
CA ASP A 123 9.18 8.07 -10.29
C ASP A 123 10.69 8.39 -10.32
N ILE A 124 11.52 7.37 -10.14
CA ILE A 124 12.96 7.48 -10.42
C ILE A 124 13.10 7.51 -11.94
N ARG A 125 13.14 8.71 -12.54
CA ARG A 125 13.77 8.88 -13.84
C ARG A 125 15.28 8.82 -13.65
N ILE A 126 15.88 7.70 -14.03
CA ILE A 126 17.33 7.58 -14.24
C ILE A 126 17.66 8.38 -15.53
N PRO A 127 18.75 9.16 -15.57
CA PRO A 127 19.15 9.93 -16.75
C PRO A 127 19.35 9.09 -18.01
#